data_AF-A0A381YDX6-F1
#
_entry.id   AF-A0A381YDX6-F1
#
_cell.length_a   1.000
_cell.length_b   1.000
_cell.length_c   1.000
_cell.angle_alpha   90.00
_cell.angle_beta   90.00
_cell.angle_gamma   90.00
#
_symmetry.space_group_name_H-M   'P 1'
#
loop_
_entity.id
_entity.type
_entity.pdbx_description
1 polymer ?
#
loop_
_entity_poly.entity_id
_entity_poly.type
_entity_poly.pdbx_seq_one_letter_code
_entity_poly.pdbx_strand_id
1 'polypeptide(L)' 'GIILNRWGHAYVNPGLGFRFGMNGNIAPPDVIREPYGRIAIGHSELRGHQYWSGAAGEGRRAVEALLNLYF' A
#
# COMPACT_ATOMS: atom_id res chain seq x y z
N GLY A 1 13.92 -33.98 6.28
CA GLY A 1 12.51 -33.55 6.44
C GLY A 1 12.15 -32.61 5.31
N ILE A 2 10.87 -32.48 4.98
CA ILE A 2 10.36 -31.54 3.95
C ILE A 2 9.74 -30.34 4.67
N ILE A 3 10.06 -29.12 4.24
CA ILE A 3 9.44 -27.89 4.72
C ILE A 3 8.53 -27.35 3.62
N LEU A 4 7.27 -27.12 3.96
CA LEU A 4 6.28 -26.51 3.07
C LEU A 4 5.92 -25.12 3.57
N ASN A 5 5.81 -24.17 2.65
CA ASN A 5 5.34 -22.82 2.93
C ASN A 5 3.88 -22.70 2.47
N ARG A 6 2.99 -22.18 3.34
CA ARG A 6 1.57 -21.98 3.01
C ARG A 6 1.14 -20.57 3.30
N TRP A 7 0.99 -19.78 2.24
CA TRP A 7 0.40 -18.44 2.28
C TRP A 7 -0.74 -18.37 1.26
N GLY A 8 -1.96 -18.66 1.70
CA GLY A 8 -3.13 -18.75 0.79
C GLY A 8 -3.50 -17.42 0.11
N HIS A 9 -3.13 -16.28 0.70
CA HIS A 9 -3.45 -14.93 0.21
C HIS A 9 -2.27 -13.97 0.37
N ALA A 10 -1.04 -14.44 0.08
CA ALA A 10 0.15 -13.58 0.17
C ALA A 10 0.28 -12.59 -1.01
N TYR A 11 -0.50 -12.76 -2.07
CA TYR A 11 -0.36 -12.00 -3.31
C TYR A 11 -1.52 -11.08 -3.60
N VAL A 12 -1.20 -9.84 -3.95
CA VAL A 12 -2.10 -8.87 -4.57
C VAL A 12 -2.21 -9.20 -6.05
N ASN A 13 -3.42 -9.17 -6.58
CA ASN A 13 -3.67 -9.23 -8.01
C ASN A 13 -4.36 -7.92 -8.44
N PRO A 14 -3.58 -6.87 -8.74
CA PRO A 14 -4.13 -5.55 -9.01
C PRO A 14 -4.86 -5.55 -10.35
N GLY A 15 -6.10 -5.06 -10.35
CA GLY A 15 -6.88 -4.87 -11.58
C GLY A 15 -6.34 -3.73 -12.46
N LEU A 16 -6.93 -3.59 -13.64
CA LEU A 16 -6.65 -2.45 -14.52
C LEU A 16 -6.93 -1.12 -13.80
N GLY A 17 -6.04 -0.14 -14.00
CA GLY A 17 -6.13 1.17 -13.35
C GLY A 17 -5.66 1.19 -11.89
N PHE A 18 -5.21 0.08 -11.31
CA PHE A 18 -4.73 0.07 -9.92
C PHE A 18 -3.60 1.07 -9.68
N ARG A 19 -2.61 1.17 -10.59
CA ARG A 19 -1.45 2.05 -10.36
C ARG A 19 -1.66 3.51 -10.74
N PHE A 20 -2.52 3.78 -11.72
CA PHE A 20 -2.62 5.10 -12.37
C PHE A 20 -4.04 5.65 -12.44
N GLY A 21 -5.03 4.95 -11.88
CA GLY A 21 -6.43 5.28 -12.06
C GLY A 21 -6.95 4.86 -13.43
N MET A 22 -8.25 5.05 -13.65
CA MET A 22 -8.91 4.77 -14.93
C MET A 22 -10.17 5.64 -15.05
N ASN A 23 -10.48 6.09 -16.27
CA ASN A 23 -11.68 6.89 -16.57
C ASN A 23 -11.79 8.18 -15.73
N GLY A 24 -10.65 8.86 -15.50
CA GLY A 24 -10.60 10.08 -14.69
C GLY A 24 -10.69 9.86 -13.18
N ASN A 25 -10.79 8.60 -12.71
CA ASN A 25 -10.78 8.29 -11.28
C ASN A 25 -9.36 8.21 -10.74
N ILE A 26 -9.21 8.56 -9.45
CA ILE A 26 -7.97 8.43 -8.68
C ILE A 26 -7.57 6.95 -8.59
N ALA A 27 -6.27 6.66 -8.60
CA ALA A 27 -5.78 5.30 -8.42
C ALA A 27 -6.17 4.76 -7.02
N PRO A 28 -6.66 3.51 -6.89
CA PRO A 28 -7.02 2.93 -5.60
C PRO A 28 -5.93 3.06 -4.50
N PRO A 29 -4.63 2.87 -4.78
CA PRO A 29 -3.58 3.09 -3.78
C PRO A 29 -3.48 4.52 -3.28
N ASP A 30 -3.78 5.50 -4.13
CA ASP A 30 -3.71 6.91 -3.74
C ASP A 30 -4.86 7.25 -2.80
N VAL A 31 -6.06 6.69 -3.02
CA VAL A 31 -7.16 6.77 -2.05
C VAL A 31 -6.76 6.17 -0.70
N ILE A 32 -6.08 5.02 -0.69
CA ILE A 32 -5.63 4.36 0.56
C ILE A 32 -4.50 5.13 1.25
N ARG A 33 -3.69 5.89 0.51
CA ARG A 33 -2.59 6.69 1.07
C ARG A 33 -3.08 7.90 1.85
N GLU A 34 -4.27 8.40 1.56
CA GLU A 34 -4.85 9.52 2.27
C GLU A 34 -5.09 9.17 3.76
N PRO A 35 -4.49 9.91 4.69
CA PRO A 35 -4.70 9.69 6.12
C PRO A 35 -6.13 10.08 6.53
N TYR A 36 -6.70 9.34 7.47
CA TYR A 36 -7.98 9.64 8.08
C TYR A 36 -7.81 9.94 9.56
N GLY A 37 -7.89 11.22 9.93
CA GLY A 37 -7.55 11.67 11.27
C GLY A 37 -6.14 11.21 11.65
N ARG A 38 -6.02 10.51 12.78
CA ARG A 38 -4.74 10.01 13.31
C ARG A 38 -4.33 8.63 12.75
N ILE A 39 -4.98 8.17 11.69
CA ILE A 39 -4.74 6.85 11.09
C ILE A 39 -4.20 7.05 9.66
N ALA A 40 -3.09 6.38 9.34
CA ALA A 40 -2.53 6.32 7.99
C ALA A 40 -2.14 4.87 7.65
N ILE A 41 -2.33 4.46 6.39
CA ILE A 41 -2.07 3.09 5.94
C ILE A 41 -0.77 3.04 5.14
N GLY A 42 0.14 2.14 5.52
CA GLY A 42 1.34 1.80 4.74
C GLY A 42 1.38 0.30 4.50
N HIS A 43 1.17 -0.13 3.25
CA HIS A 43 1.16 -1.55 2.89
C HIS A 43 2.05 -1.86 1.67
N SER A 44 2.56 -3.09 1.60
CA SER A 44 3.52 -3.53 0.59
C SER A 44 3.02 -3.43 -0.85
N GLU A 45 1.71 -3.50 -1.07
CA GLU A 45 1.07 -3.54 -2.38
C GLU A 45 0.73 -2.18 -2.98
N LEU A 46 0.77 -1.10 -2.21
CA LEU A 46 0.30 0.22 -2.65
C LEU A 46 1.11 0.79 -3.82
N ARG A 47 2.27 0.20 -4.14
CA ARG A 47 3.09 0.58 -5.31
C ARG A 47 2.78 -0.24 -6.57
N GLY A 48 1.76 -1.09 -6.54
CA GLY A 48 1.36 -1.96 -7.65
C GLY A 48 2.07 -3.32 -7.69
N HIS A 49 3.04 -3.55 -6.81
CA HIS A 49 3.72 -4.83 -6.63
C HIS A 49 4.08 -5.00 -5.15
N GLN A 50 3.98 -6.22 -4.62
CA GLN A 50 4.34 -6.52 -3.22
C GLN A 50 5.82 -6.89 -3.12
N TYR A 51 6.58 -6.06 -2.42
CA TYR A 51 7.99 -6.31 -2.15
C TYR A 51 8.43 -5.57 -0.88
N TRP A 52 9.50 -6.05 -0.27
CA TRP A 52 9.94 -5.61 1.05
C TRP A 52 10.30 -4.11 1.09
N SER A 53 11.11 -3.63 0.15
CA SER A 53 11.53 -2.21 0.15
C SER A 53 10.36 -1.27 -0.14
N GLY A 54 9.36 -1.72 -0.90
CA GLY A 54 8.10 -1.01 -1.08
C GLY A 54 7.32 -0.89 0.22
N ALA A 55 7.20 -1.99 0.97
CA ALA A 55 6.53 -2.02 2.27
C ALA A 55 7.20 -1.07 3.28
N ALA A 56 8.52 -1.12 3.41
CA ALA A 56 9.27 -0.22 4.29
C ALA A 56 9.09 1.25 3.88
N GLY A 57 9.12 1.53 2.57
CA GLY A 57 8.87 2.88 2.03
C GLY A 57 7.47 3.40 2.31
N GLU A 58 6.42 2.57 2.16
CA GLU A 58 5.04 2.96 2.47
C GLU A 58 4.82 3.14 3.98
N GLY A 59 5.50 2.36 4.83
CA GLY A 59 5.51 2.56 6.27
C GLY A 59 6.09 3.92 6.66
N ARG A 60 7.26 4.28 6.11
CA ARG A 60 7.86 5.61 6.29
C ARG A 60 6.91 6.72 5.86
N ARG A 61 6.34 6.62 4.64
CA ARG A 61 5.39 7.60 4.09
C ARG A 61 4.18 7.79 5.00
N ALA A 62 3.59 6.69 5.50
CA ALA A 62 2.41 6.78 6.36
C ALA A 62 2.70 7.53 7.67
N VAL A 63 3.88 7.32 8.27
CA VAL A 63 4.33 8.06 9.45
C VAL A 63 4.56 9.53 9.12
N GLU A 64 5.30 9.83 8.04
CA GLU A 64 5.56 11.21 7.60
C GLU A 64 4.25 11.98 7.31
N ALA A 65 3.24 11.32 6.73
CA ALA A 65 1.92 11.92 6.49
C ALA A 65 1.23 12.35 7.80
N LEU A 66 1.28 11.52 8.84
CA LEU A 66 0.72 11.87 10.15
C LEU A 66 1.54 12.96 10.85
N LEU A 67 2.87 12.92 10.75
CA LEU A 67 3.72 13.95 11.33
C LEU A 67 3.38 15.32 10.74
N ASN A 68 3.33 15.42 9.40
CA ASN A 68 3.02 16.67 8.71
C ASN A 68 1.62 17.23 9.00
N LEU A 69 0.66 16.39 9.43
CA LEU A 69 -0.69 16.83 9.76
C LEU A 69 -0.83 17.37 11.18
N TYR A 70 0.06 16.97 12.09
CA TYR A 70 -0.12 17.19 13.53
C TYR A 70 1.06 17.85 14.24
N PHE A 71 2.20 18.01 13.57
CA PHE A 71 3.43 18.61 14.10
C PHE A 71 4.07 19.54 13.07
#